data_AF-A0A958J1K4-F1
#
_entry.id   AF-A0A958J1K4-F1
#
_cell.length_a   1.000
_cell.length_b   1.000
_cell.length_c   1.000
_cell.angle_alpha   90.00
_cell.angle_beta   90.00
_cell.angle_gamma   90.00
#
_symmetry.space_group_name_H-M   'P 1'
#
loop_
_entity.id
_entity.type
_entity.pdbx_description
1 polymer ?
#
loop_
_entity_poly.entity_id
_entity_poly.type
_entity_poly.pdbx_seq_one_letter_code
_entity_poly.pdbx_strand_id
1 'polypeptide(L)'
;LPVGGLFSAGVWSLAISPDGYLYAGTSGNGIFRTFIPLPPTAIDTPENEPLPNQFTLQQNYPNPFNPTTTIPFQLSQSANVTLRIVDLTGRTVAELLNGRKPAGSHEIEFFAGNIGSGIYFYVLTVDGVRESRRMILLK
;
A
#
# COMPACT_ATOMS: atom_id res chain seq x y z
N LEU A 1 -31.88 5.14 -35.30
CA LEU A 1 -32.43 5.93 -34.17
C LEU A 1 -31.30 6.10 -33.16
N PRO A 2 -30.72 7.30 -33.00
CA PRO A 2 -29.61 7.49 -32.07
C PRO A 2 -30.17 7.59 -30.66
N VAL A 3 -29.77 6.66 -29.81
CA VAL A 3 -30.14 6.61 -28.40
C VAL A 3 -29.09 7.42 -27.63
N GLY A 4 -29.48 8.52 -26.99
CA GLY A 4 -28.71 9.13 -25.90
C GLY A 4 -27.92 10.40 -26.21
N GLY A 5 -28.58 11.46 -26.67
CA GLY A 5 -28.00 12.82 -26.71
C GLY A 5 -29.00 13.90 -26.26
N LEU A 6 -28.52 14.97 -25.62
CA LEU A 6 -29.30 16.17 -25.34
C LEU A 6 -29.60 16.90 -26.67
N PHE A 7 -30.86 17.00 -27.07
CA PHE A 7 -31.26 17.69 -28.31
C PHE A 7 -31.61 19.18 -28.11
N SER A 8 -31.38 19.74 -26.92
CA SER A 8 -31.73 21.13 -26.57
C SER A 8 -30.50 21.96 -26.19
N ALA A 9 -30.44 23.21 -26.67
CA ALA A 9 -29.31 24.12 -26.54
C ALA A 9 -29.20 24.82 -25.16
N GLY A 10 -30.12 24.56 -24.22
CA GLY A 10 -30.17 25.24 -22.93
C GLY A 10 -30.38 24.28 -21.76
N VAL A 11 -29.42 24.25 -20.83
CA VAL A 11 -29.53 23.62 -19.51
C VAL A 11 -29.79 24.72 -18.48
N TRP A 12 -30.87 24.59 -17.72
CA TRP A 12 -31.29 25.61 -16.76
C TRP A 12 -30.95 25.27 -15.31
N SER A 13 -30.80 23.98 -15.02
CA SER A 13 -30.51 23.51 -13.68
C SER A 13 -29.71 22.22 -13.73
N LEU A 14 -28.75 22.08 -12.82
CA LEU A 14 -27.97 20.88 -12.58
C LEU A 14 -28.11 20.48 -11.11
N ALA A 15 -28.33 19.20 -10.85
CA ALA A 15 -28.37 18.65 -9.51
C ALA A 15 -27.62 17.31 -9.47
N ILE A 16 -26.82 17.10 -8.42
CA ILE A 16 -26.14 15.81 -8.18
C ILE A 16 -26.85 15.15 -7.00
N SER A 17 -27.21 13.89 -7.16
CA SER A 17 -27.79 13.10 -6.09
C SER A 17 -26.74 12.26 -5.35
N PRO A 18 -26.96 11.91 -4.07
CA PRO A 18 -26.02 11.11 -3.27
C PRO A 18 -25.68 9.73 -3.86
N ASP A 19 -26.55 9.18 -4.71
CA ASP A 19 -26.39 7.91 -5.44
C ASP A 19 -25.64 8.05 -6.78
N GLY A 20 -25.02 9.20 -7.05
CA GLY A 20 -24.07 9.38 -8.16
C GLY A 20 -24.70 9.77 -9.51
N TYR A 21 -25.97 10.19 -9.52
CA TYR A 21 -26.60 10.69 -10.74
C TYR A 21 -26.47 12.21 -10.84
N LEU A 22 -26.09 12.67 -12.03
CA LEU A 22 -26.24 14.07 -12.43
C LEU A 22 -27.54 14.22 -13.20
N TYR A 23 -28.40 15.12 -12.73
CA TYR A 23 -29.63 15.54 -13.38
C TYR A 23 -29.43 16.90 -14.06
N ALA A 24 -29.87 17.02 -15.30
CA ALA A 24 -29.91 18.25 -16.06
C ALA A 24 -31.34 18.57 -16.50
N GLY A 25 -31.86 19.73 -16.06
CA GLY A 25 -33.16 20.25 -16.47
C GLY A 25 -33.04 21.01 -17.80
N THR A 26 -33.85 20.66 -18.79
CA THR A 26 -33.85 21.30 -20.12
C THR A 26 -35.09 22.17 -20.35
N SER A 27 -34.99 23.11 -21.28
CA SER A 27 -36.07 24.07 -21.62
C SER A 27 -37.40 23.44 -22.03
N GLY A 28 -37.41 22.18 -22.49
CA GLY A 28 -38.60 21.47 -22.98
C GLY A 28 -39.32 20.60 -21.93
N ASN A 29 -39.16 20.90 -20.63
CA ASN A 29 -39.63 20.05 -19.51
C ASN A 29 -39.01 18.63 -19.47
N GLY A 30 -37.94 18.38 -20.23
CA GLY A 30 -37.19 17.12 -20.20
C GLY A 30 -36.13 17.12 -19.10
N ILE A 31 -36.02 16.00 -18.37
CA ILE A 31 -34.92 15.73 -17.44
C ILE A 31 -33.98 14.72 -18.09
N PHE A 32 -32.71 15.09 -18.21
CA PHE A 32 -31.65 14.16 -18.56
C PHE A 32 -30.95 13.72 -17.29
N ARG A 33 -30.68 12.42 -17.15
CA ARG A 33 -29.81 11.91 -16.10
C ARG A 33 -28.66 11.11 -16.69
N THR A 34 -27.46 11.31 -16.16
CA THR A 34 -26.32 10.44 -16.43
C THR A 34 -25.75 9.93 -15.12
N PHE A 35 -25.28 8.68 -15.12
CA PHE A 35 -24.52 8.15 -14.00
C PHE A 35 -23.10 8.70 -14.09
N ILE A 36 -22.70 9.49 -13.10
CA ILE A 36 -21.30 9.83 -12.90
C ILE A 36 -20.79 8.79 -11.92
N PRO A 37 -19.95 7.82 -12.33
CA PRO A 37 -19.24 7.02 -11.37
C PRO A 37 -18.38 8.00 -10.56
N LEU A 38 -18.80 8.31 -9.33
CA LEU A 38 -17.90 8.85 -8.34
C LEU A 38 -16.74 7.85 -8.28
N PRO A 39 -15.47 8.30 -8.30
CA PRO A 39 -14.35 7.37 -8.15
C PRO A 39 -14.67 6.48 -6.94
N PRO A 40 -14.61 5.15 -7.08
CA PRO A 40 -15.05 4.28 -6.01
C PRO A 40 -14.18 4.54 -4.78
N THR A 41 -14.70 5.28 -3.80
CA THR A 41 -14.21 5.18 -2.42
C THR A 41 -14.94 4.01 -1.77
N ALA A 42 -14.67 2.82 -2.30
CA ALA A 42 -15.03 1.56 -1.67
C ALA A 42 -13.75 0.74 -1.58
N ILE A 43 -13.15 0.73 -0.40
CA ILE A 43 -12.41 -0.46 0.00
C ILE A 43 -13.49 -1.42 0.46
N ASP A 44 -13.81 -2.38 -0.40
CA ASP A 44 -14.58 -3.56 -0.04
C ASP A 44 -13.67 -4.42 0.86
N THR A 45 -13.48 -3.97 2.11
CA THR A 45 -12.82 -4.78 3.13
C THR A 45 -13.88 -5.72 3.66
N PRO A 46 -13.81 -7.05 3.42
CA PRO A 46 -14.53 -7.97 4.29
C PRO A 46 -14.13 -7.63 5.72
N GLU A 47 -15.08 -7.64 6.66
CA GLU A 47 -14.90 -7.43 8.10
C GLU A 47 -13.71 -8.25 8.63
N ASN A 48 -12.52 -7.68 8.49
CA ASN A 48 -11.35 -7.98 9.25
C ASN A 48 -11.15 -6.66 9.99
N GLU A 49 -11.76 -6.56 11.17
CA GLU A 49 -11.29 -5.62 12.19
C GLU A 49 -9.76 -5.55 12.06
N PRO A 50 -9.17 -4.38 11.79
CA PRO A 50 -7.72 -4.28 11.71
C PRO A 50 -7.19 -4.68 13.09
N LEU A 51 -6.80 -5.95 13.21
CA LEU A 51 -6.09 -6.45 14.38
C LEU A 51 -4.98 -5.43 14.66
N PRO A 52 -4.82 -4.98 15.91
CA PRO A 52 -3.76 -4.04 16.23
C PRO A 52 -2.46 -4.60 15.67
N ASN A 53 -1.78 -3.81 14.82
CA ASN A 53 -0.55 -4.25 14.19
C ASN A 53 0.41 -4.74 15.29
N GLN A 54 0.72 -6.04 15.28
CA GLN A 54 1.61 -6.67 16.26
C GLN A 54 3.03 -6.08 16.19
N PHE A 55 3.35 -5.49 15.04
CA PHE A 55 4.60 -4.83 14.75
C PHE A 55 4.43 -3.77 13.64
N THR A 56 5.42 -2.90 13.50
CA THR A 56 5.54 -1.96 12.37
C THR A 56 6.91 -2.12 11.75
N LEU A 57 6.99 -2.40 10.45
CA LEU A 57 8.24 -2.35 9.68
C LEU A 57 8.34 -0.99 8.97
N GLN A 58 9.44 -0.25 9.14
CA GLN A 58 9.62 1.03 8.44
C GLN A 58 10.58 0.91 7.25
N GLN A 59 10.67 1.96 6.45
CA GLN A 59 11.59 2.03 5.33
C GLN A 59 13.04 1.99 5.83
N ASN A 60 13.88 1.17 5.19
CA ASN A 60 15.30 1.17 5.48
C ASN A 60 15.93 2.52 5.12
N TYR A 61 16.93 2.96 5.90
CA TYR A 61 17.60 4.23 5.67
C TYR A 61 19.13 4.08 5.75
N PRO A 62 19.89 4.61 4.78
CA PRO A 62 19.41 5.23 3.53
C PRO A 62 18.72 4.22 2.59
N ASN A 63 17.88 4.69 1.68
CA ASN A 63 17.36 3.93 0.52
C ASN A 63 17.18 4.88 -0.67
N PRO A 64 17.90 4.73 -1.79
CA PRO A 64 18.92 3.70 -2.08
C PRO A 64 20.13 3.73 -1.12
N PHE A 65 20.85 2.62 -0.99
CA PHE A 65 21.97 2.48 -0.05
C PHE A 65 23.26 1.95 -0.70
N ASN A 66 24.42 2.23 -0.10
CA ASN A 66 25.73 1.73 -0.52
C ASN A 66 26.75 1.71 0.64
N PRO A 67 27.34 0.55 1.00
CA PRO A 67 26.76 -0.80 0.97
C PRO A 67 25.94 -1.10 2.23
N THR A 68 25.76 -0.11 3.12
CA THR A 68 25.12 -0.27 4.43
C THR A 68 23.78 0.45 4.50
N THR A 69 22.81 -0.15 5.17
CA THR A 69 21.52 0.46 5.51
C THR A 69 21.01 -0.02 6.86
N THR A 70 20.16 0.76 7.52
CA THR A 70 19.48 0.39 8.77
C THR A 70 18.04 0.05 8.49
N ILE A 71 17.56 -1.06 9.05
CA ILE A 71 16.18 -1.53 8.94
C ILE A 71 15.50 -1.36 10.31
N PRO A 72 14.72 -0.27 10.50
CA PRO A 72 13.96 -0.06 11.72
C PRO A 72 12.64 -0.85 11.73
N PHE A 73 12.33 -1.45 12.87
CA PHE A 73 11.02 -2.04 13.14
C PHE A 73 10.64 -1.88 14.61
N GLN A 74 9.35 -1.95 14.91
CA GLN A 74 8.82 -1.84 16.27
C GLN A 74 7.92 -3.02 16.57
N LEU A 75 8.03 -3.56 17.78
CA LEU A 75 7.20 -4.66 18.27
C LEU A 75 6.26 -4.15 19.37
N SER A 76 4.98 -4.44 19.24
CA SER A 76 3.96 -4.08 20.26
C SER A 76 4.08 -4.96 21.52
N GLN A 77 4.61 -6.18 21.37
CA GLN A 77 4.85 -7.12 22.46
C GLN A 77 6.08 -8.01 22.17
N SER A 78 6.53 -8.78 23.16
CA SER A 78 7.64 -9.72 22.95
C SER A 78 7.22 -10.86 22.03
N ALA A 79 7.95 -11.10 20.95
CA ALA A 79 7.56 -12.02 19.87
C ALA A 79 8.76 -12.75 19.27
N ASN A 80 8.52 -13.84 18.54
CA ASN A 80 9.53 -14.48 17.71
C ASN A 80 9.64 -13.73 16.39
N VAL A 81 10.85 -13.27 16.07
CA VAL A 81 11.12 -12.42 14.92
C VAL A 81 12.13 -13.08 13.99
N THR A 82 11.84 -13.07 12.70
CA THR A 82 12.80 -13.39 11.64
C THR A 82 12.90 -12.21 10.68
N LEU A 83 14.11 -11.74 10.38
CA LEU A 83 14.37 -10.72 9.36
C LEU A 83 15.31 -11.31 8.31
N ARG A 84 14.82 -11.38 7.07
CA ARG A 84 15.58 -11.93 5.93
C ARG A 84 15.64 -10.94 4.79
N ILE A 85 16.71 -10.99 4.03
CA ILE A 85 16.85 -10.31 2.75
C ILE A 85 16.63 -11.32 1.64
N VAL A 86 15.79 -10.98 0.66
CA VAL A 86 15.49 -11.79 -0.52
C VAL A 86 15.70 -10.99 -1.80
N ASP A 87 16.07 -11.68 -2.88
CA ASP A 87 16.13 -11.09 -4.22
C ASP A 87 14.76 -11.13 -4.95
N LEU A 88 14.71 -10.62 -6.18
CA LEU A 88 13.50 -10.60 -7.02
C LEU A 88 12.96 -12.01 -7.34
N THR A 89 13.77 -13.05 -7.24
CA THR A 89 13.36 -14.45 -7.46
C THR A 89 12.81 -15.11 -6.20
N GLY A 90 12.84 -14.40 -5.06
CA GLY A 90 12.43 -14.92 -3.76
C GLY A 90 13.52 -15.73 -3.04
N ARG A 91 14.74 -15.80 -3.60
CA ARG A 91 15.86 -16.47 -2.94
C ARG A 91 16.31 -15.64 -1.75
N THR A 92 16.45 -16.28 -0.60
CA THR A 92 17.06 -15.66 0.58
C THR A 92 18.56 -15.46 0.35
N VAL A 93 19.01 -14.22 0.42
CA VAL A 93 20.43 -13.84 0.26
C VAL A 93 21.10 -13.56 1.60
N ALA A 94 20.33 -13.21 2.65
CA ALA A 94 20.83 -13.06 4.02
C ALA A 94 19.72 -13.29 5.05
N GLU A 95 20.09 -13.82 6.23
CA GLU A 95 19.25 -13.83 7.44
C GLU A 95 19.93 -12.94 8.48
N LEU A 96 19.26 -11.83 8.85
CA LEU A 96 19.82 -10.79 9.73
C LEU A 96 19.41 -10.98 11.19
N LEU A 97 18.24 -11.58 11.41
CA LEU A 97 17.71 -11.86 12.72
C LEU A 97 16.86 -13.13 12.68
N ASN A 98 16.99 -13.98 13.69
CA ASN A 98 16.12 -15.12 13.93
C ASN A 98 16.11 -15.42 15.43
N GLY A 99 15.03 -15.04 16.11
CA GLY A 99 14.88 -15.30 17.54
C GLY A 99 13.86 -14.40 18.21
N ARG A 100 13.73 -14.58 19.52
CA ARG A 100 12.78 -13.82 20.35
C ARG A 100 13.31 -12.41 20.63
N LYS A 101 12.47 -11.40 20.45
CA LYS A 101 12.79 -10.00 20.77
C LYS A 101 11.76 -9.41 21.74
N PRO A 102 12.18 -8.53 22.66
CA PRO A 102 11.26 -7.83 23.56
C PRO A 102 10.43 -6.79 22.81
N ALA A 103 9.32 -6.36 23.42
CA ALA A 103 8.56 -5.20 22.96
C ALA A 103 9.47 -3.95 22.84
N GLY A 104 9.16 -3.07 21.89
CA GLY A 104 9.90 -1.82 21.68
C GLY A 104 10.47 -1.68 20.27
N SER A 105 11.28 -0.64 20.09
CA SER A 105 11.93 -0.32 18.82
C SER A 105 13.24 -1.08 18.67
N HIS A 106 13.49 -1.56 17.45
CA HIS A 106 14.68 -2.31 17.07
C HIS A 106 15.22 -1.77 15.75
N GLU A 107 16.53 -1.77 15.62
CA GLU A 107 17.23 -1.38 14.40
C GLU A 107 18.24 -2.46 14.06
N ILE A 108 18.23 -2.91 12.82
CA ILE A 108 19.16 -3.92 12.31
C ILE A 108 19.95 -3.31 11.17
N GLU A 109 21.27 -3.27 11.34
CA GLU A 109 22.19 -2.87 10.28
C GLU A 109 22.37 -4.02 9.28
N PHE A 110 22.29 -3.70 7.99
CA PHE A 110 22.58 -4.62 6.90
C PHE A 110 23.76 -4.12 6.08
N PHE A 111 24.81 -4.95 6.00
CA PHE A 111 25.97 -4.72 5.15
C PHE A 111 25.93 -5.64 3.92
N ALA A 112 25.84 -5.04 2.72
CA ALA A 112 25.63 -5.74 1.45
C ALA A 112 26.91 -5.93 0.61
N GLY A 113 28.10 -5.98 1.24
CA GLY A 113 29.38 -5.99 0.51
C GLY A 113 29.53 -7.12 -0.52
N ASN A 114 28.88 -8.27 -0.28
CA ASN A 114 29.00 -9.49 -1.08
C ASN A 114 27.88 -9.71 -2.11
N ILE A 115 26.94 -8.76 -2.25
CA ILE A 115 25.84 -8.84 -3.22
C ILE A 115 25.92 -7.68 -4.23
N GLY A 116 25.41 -7.91 -5.45
CA GLY A 116 25.47 -6.93 -6.54
C GLY A 116 24.36 -5.88 -6.47
N SER A 117 24.55 -4.74 -7.13
CA SER A 117 23.54 -3.69 -7.26
C SER A 117 22.21 -4.24 -7.77
N GLY A 118 21.09 -3.72 -7.25
CA GLY A 118 19.77 -4.20 -7.65
C GLY A 118 18.67 -3.92 -6.64
N ILE A 119 17.50 -4.49 -6.94
CA ILE A 119 16.32 -4.43 -6.09
C ILE A 119 16.28 -5.68 -5.21
N TYR A 120 16.09 -5.46 -3.92
CA TYR A 120 15.93 -6.50 -2.93
C TYR A 120 14.71 -6.21 -2.05
N PHE A 121 14.27 -7.20 -1.30
CA PHE A 121 13.25 -7.04 -0.28
C PHE A 121 13.79 -7.51 1.06
N TYR A 122 13.46 -6.80 2.12
CA TYR A 122 13.60 -7.30 3.47
C TYR A 122 12.23 -7.74 3.97
N VAL A 123 12.18 -8.94 4.54
CA VAL A 123 10.96 -9.60 5.00
C VAL A 123 11.08 -9.78 6.51
N LEU A 124 10.21 -9.11 7.25
CA LEU A 124 10.06 -9.26 8.69
C LEU A 124 8.89 -10.23 8.95
N THR A 125 9.15 -11.30 9.68
CA THR A 125 8.12 -12.23 10.16
C THR A 125 8.07 -12.16 11.68
N VAL A 126 6.89 -11.90 12.23
CA VAL A 126 6.63 -11.80 13.67
C VAL A 126 5.48 -12.76 14.00
N ASP A 127 5.77 -13.80 14.79
CA ASP A 127 4.81 -14.85 15.18
C ASP A 127 3.95 -15.41 14.02
N GLY A 128 4.56 -15.53 12.83
CA GLY A 128 3.92 -16.07 11.62
C GLY A 128 3.28 -15.02 10.70
N VAL A 129 3.09 -13.79 11.16
CA VAL A 129 2.64 -12.65 10.34
C VAL A 129 3.85 -12.04 9.64
N ARG A 130 3.73 -11.79 8.33
CA ARG A 130 4.84 -11.28 7.50
C ARG A 130 4.54 -9.90 6.94
N GLU A 131 5.53 -9.02 6.96
CA GLU A 131 5.54 -7.77 6.20
C GLU A 131 6.86 -7.70 5.42
N SER A 132 6.84 -7.06 4.25
CA SER A 132 8.04 -6.88 3.45
C SER A 132 8.11 -5.49 2.86
N ARG A 133 9.32 -5.00 2.65
CA ARG A 133 9.56 -3.71 2.02
C ARG A 133 10.73 -3.81 1.04
N ARG A 134 10.66 -2.97 0.01
CA ARG A 134 11.65 -2.90 -1.08
C ARG A 134 12.81 -2.01 -0.66
N MET A 135 14.03 -2.42 -1.03
CA MET A 135 15.25 -1.62 -0.93
C MET A 135 16.06 -1.67 -2.24
N ILE A 136 16.86 -0.65 -2.48
CA ILE A 136 17.69 -0.50 -3.69
C ILE A 136 19.14 -0.39 -3.27
N LEU A 137 19.97 -1.36 -3.66
CA LEU A 137 21.41 -1.34 -3.46
C LEU A 137 22.11 -0.70 -4.66
N LEU A 138 22.93 0.31 -4.40
CA LEU A 138 23.84 0.92 -5.35
C LEU A 138 25.28 0.51 -5.00
N LYS A 139 26.04 0.06 -5.99
CA LYS A 139 27.47 -0.27 -5.90
C LYS A 139 28.18 0.32 -7.11
#